data_AF-A0A4U9DCD2-F1
#
_entry.id   AF-A0A4U9DCD2-F1
#
_cell.length_a   1.000
_cell.length_b   1.000
_cell.length_c   1.000
_cell.angle_alpha   90.00
_cell.angle_beta   90.00
_cell.angle_gamma   90.00
#
_symmetry.space_group_name_H-M   'P 1'
#
loop_
_entity.id
_entity.type
_entity.pdbx_description
1 polymer ?
#
loop_
_entity_poly.entity_id
_entity_poly.type
_entity_poly.pdbx_seq_one_letter_code
_entity_poly.pdbx_strand_id
1 'polypeptide(L)' 'MVLSDVKVRSAKPEAKAYKLTDGDGVVLLVHPNGSKY' A
#
# COMPACT_ATOMS: atom_id res chain seq x y z
N MET A 1 8.09 -5.31 9.91
CA MET A 1 8.91 -4.98 8.72
C MET A 1 8.27 -3.76 8.11
N VAL A 2 8.86 -2.58 8.29
CA VAL A 2 8.21 -1.28 8.10
C VAL A 2 7.97 -0.90 6.63
N LEU A 3 7.00 -0.01 6.37
CA LEU A 3 6.51 0.37 5.04
C LEU A 3 7.50 1.45 4.72
N SER A 4 8.59 1.02 4.12
CA SER A 4 9.58 1.95 3.62
C SER A 4 8.88 2.82 2.58
N ASP A 5 9.22 4.10 2.51
CA ASP A 5 8.68 5.04 1.53
C ASP A 5 8.81 4.48 0.10
N VAL A 6 9.88 3.74 -0.17
CA VAL A 6 10.15 3.03 -1.42
C VAL A 6 9.06 2.00 -1.74
N LYS A 7 8.61 1.20 -0.76
CA LYS A 7 7.54 0.20 -0.95
C LYS A 7 6.20 0.87 -1.23
N VAL A 8 5.87 1.92 -0.48
CA VAL A 8 4.64 2.70 -0.66
C VAL A 8 4.59 3.34 -2.05
N ARG A 9 5.71 3.96 -2.47
CA ARG A 9 5.82 4.61 -3.79
C ARG A 9 5.77 3.59 -4.93
N SER A 10 6.43 2.45 -4.77
CA SER A 10 6.48 1.38 -5.79
C SER A 10 5.20 0.56 -5.89
N ALA A 11 4.31 0.63 -4.89
CA ALA A 11 3.03 -0.07 -4.91
C ALA A 11 2.19 0.37 -6.13
N LYS A 12 1.86 -0.59 -6.99
CA LYS A 12 1.09 -0.34 -8.22
C LYS A 12 -0.39 -0.54 -7.96
N PRO A 13 -1.27 0.22 -8.63
CA PRO A 13 -2.70 -0.05 -8.64
C PRO A 13 -2.94 -1.41 -9.28
N GLU A 14 -3.79 -2.22 -8.66
CA GLU A 14 -4.26 -3.48 -9.22
C GLU A 14 -5.74 -3.38 -9.57
N ALA A 15 -6.29 -4.37 -10.28
CA ALA A 15 -7.71 -4.42 -10.63
C ALA A 15 -8.65 -4.41 -9.41
N LYS A 16 -8.14 -4.80 -8.23
CA LYS A 16 -8.85 -4.75 -6.96
C LYS A 16 -8.00 -4.04 -5.91
N ALA A 17 -8.67 -3.36 -4.99
CA ALA A 17 -7.98 -2.73 -3.87
C ALA A 17 -7.34 -3.77 -2.97
N TYR A 18 -6.11 -3.51 -2.52
CA TYR A 18 -5.36 -4.39 -1.64
C TYR A 18 -4.69 -3.61 -0.52
N LYS A 19 -4.35 -4.32 0.56
CA LYS A 19 -3.74 -3.78 1.77
C LYS A 19 -2.29 -4.22 1.87
N LEU A 20 -1.39 -3.27 2.13
CA LEU A 20 0.00 -3.51 2.51
C LEU A 20 0.16 -3.17 3.99
N THR A 21 0.68 -4.10 4.78
CA THR A 21 0.79 -3.96 6.25
C THR A 21 2.22 -4.11 6.70
N ASP A 22 2.60 -3.37 7.76
CA ASP A 22 3.97 -3.38 8.30
C ASP A 22 4.27 -4.28 9.47
N GLY A 23 3.23 -4.90 10.02
CA GLY A 23 3.33 -5.65 11.25
C GLY A 23 3.21 -4.78 12.50
N ASP A 24 3.38 -3.46 12.41
CA ASP A 24 3.17 -2.51 13.52
C ASP A 24 1.76 -1.89 13.55
N GLY A 25 0.81 -2.49 12.82
CA GLY A 25 -0.58 -2.00 12.73
C GLY A 25 -0.82 -0.90 11.70
N VAL A 26 0.24 -0.38 11.06
CA VAL A 26 0.14 0.52 9.92
C VAL A 26 -0.25 -0.26 8.66
N VAL A 27 -1.25 0.23 7.95
CA VAL A 27 -1.78 -0.36 6.72
C VAL A 27 -1.88 0.72 5.66
N LEU A 28 -1.40 0.42 4.46
CA LEU A 28 -1.62 1.20 3.26
C LEU A 28 -2.63 0.48 2.36
N LEU A 29 -3.73 1.14 2.04
CA LEU A 29 -4.76 0.71 1.11
C LEU A 29 -4.47 1.29 -0.28
N VAL A 30 -4.17 0.42 -1.23
CA VAL A 30 -3.90 0.80 -2.62
C VAL A 30 -5.16 0.54 -3.44
N HIS A 31 -5.68 1.59 -4.08
CA HIS A 31 -6.88 1.51 -4.90
C HIS A 31 -6.54 1.37 -6.40
N PRO A 32 -7.43 0.72 -7.19
CA PRO A 32 -7.29 0.63 -8.65
C PRO A 32 -7.21 1.98 -9.36
N ASN A 33 -7.78 3.03 -8.75
CA ASN A 33 -7.78 4.39 -9.29
C ASN A 33 -6.44 5.13 -9.06
N GLY A 34 -5.46 4.51 -8.41
CA GLY A 34 -4.17 5.13 -8.10
C GLY A 34 -4.06 5.76 -6.72
N SER A 35 -5.16 5.93 -5.99
CA SER A 35 -5.15 6.47 -4.63
C SER A 35 -4.53 5.49 -3.64
N LYS A 36 -3.81 6.02 -2.65
CA LYS A 36 -3.14 5.27 -1.57
C LYS A 36 -3.46 5.95 -0.24
N TYR A 37 -3.98 5.21 0.75
CA TYR A 37 -4.41 5.71 2.08
C TYR A 37 -3.87 4.87 3.22
#